data_AF-A0A395CR52-F1
#
_entry.id   AF-A0A395CR52-F1
#
_cell.length_a   1.000
_cell.length_b   1.000
_cell.length_c   1.000
_cell.angle_alpha   90.00
_cell.angle_beta   90.00
_cell.angle_gamma   90.00
#
_symmetry.space_group_name_H-M   'P 1'
#
loop_
_entity.id
_entity.type
_entity.pdbx_description
1 polymer ?
#
loop_
_entity_poly.entity_id
_entity_poly.type
_entity_poly.pdbx_seq_one_letter_code
_entity_poly.pdbx_strand_id
1 'polypeptide(L)'
;MHVTKQDRRRFLIGASSLCLSAPVLAQAPTREAEEELQVRIENKSVPELCAEKDNIELDFVSPRVRRMRVQAVHPSYIGMVGTDRWAPDWSSCDLSHDPKFAADARRLTFWETPEFWLTGYTFPSFWRPNDVPVRVGERVEHGFHLIQLWMLYRERAEEILVVYPPDGYWRARPLPF
;
A
#
# COMPACT_ATOMS: atom_id res chain seq x y z
N MET A 1 -39.21 -20.78 79.19
CA MET A 1 -40.47 -20.96 79.94
C MET A 1 -41.23 -19.65 79.86
N HIS A 2 -42.40 -19.67 79.21
CA HIS A 2 -43.57 -18.76 79.34
C HIS A 2 -43.39 -17.23 79.39
N VAL A 3 -44.22 -16.37 78.80
CA VAL A 3 -45.31 -16.41 77.80
C VAL A 3 -45.78 -14.94 77.66
N THR A 4 -46.02 -14.46 76.43
CA THR A 4 -46.96 -13.37 76.03
C THR A 4 -46.66 -11.91 76.48
N LYS A 5 -47.13 -10.82 75.85
CA LYS A 5 -48.42 -10.55 75.19
C LYS A 5 -48.36 -9.25 74.36
N GLN A 6 -49.02 -9.25 73.20
CA GLN A 6 -49.73 -8.16 72.49
C GLN A 6 -49.25 -6.68 72.54
N ASP A 7 -48.80 -6.23 71.37
CA ASP A 7 -49.48 -5.28 70.46
C ASP A 7 -50.08 -3.97 71.03
N ARG A 8 -49.58 -2.83 70.52
CA ARG A 8 -50.41 -1.65 70.22
C ARG A 8 -49.65 -0.62 69.36
N ARG A 9 -50.14 -0.48 68.12
CA ARG A 9 -50.01 0.64 67.18
C ARG A 9 -49.64 1.98 67.83
N ARG A 10 -48.68 2.70 67.23
CA ARG A 10 -48.74 4.15 67.00
C ARG A 10 -47.80 4.53 65.85
N PHE A 11 -48.42 5.02 64.78
CA PHE A 11 -47.81 5.83 63.74
C PHE A 11 -47.07 7.03 64.37
N LEU A 12 -45.97 7.47 63.77
CA LEU A 12 -45.80 8.79 63.14
C LEU A 12 -44.32 9.01 62.71
N ILE A 13 -44.11 9.06 61.39
CA ILE A 13 -43.38 10.08 60.61
C ILE A 13 -42.09 10.63 61.29
N GLY A 14 -40.86 10.41 60.80
CA GLY A 14 -40.38 10.40 59.42
C GLY A 14 -39.74 11.76 59.09
N ALA A 15 -38.46 11.95 59.41
CA ALA A 15 -37.66 13.08 58.93
C ALA A 15 -36.26 12.57 58.54
N SER A 16 -36.16 12.01 57.33
CA SER A 16 -34.88 11.64 56.72
C SER A 16 -34.41 12.80 55.86
N SER A 17 -33.28 13.39 56.24
CA SER A 17 -32.56 14.38 55.44
C SER A 17 -32.18 13.78 54.09
N LEU A 18 -32.75 14.29 52.99
CA LEU A 18 -32.32 13.96 51.64
C LEU A 18 -31.02 14.71 51.33
N CYS A 19 -29.92 13.96 51.23
CA CYS A 19 -28.74 14.41 50.51
C CYS A 19 -29.11 14.56 49.02
N LEU A 20 -29.08 15.80 48.52
CA LEU A 20 -29.21 16.11 47.10
C LEU A 20 -27.91 15.71 46.38
N SER A 21 -27.84 14.46 45.94
CA SER A 21 -26.85 14.01 44.96
C SER A 21 -27.23 14.56 43.60
N ALA A 22 -26.48 15.55 43.10
CA ALA A 22 -26.63 16.02 41.73
C ALA A 22 -26.33 14.87 40.75
N PRO A 23 -27.13 14.67 39.69
CA PRO A 23 -26.82 13.69 38.67
C PRO A 23 -25.63 14.23 37.87
N VAL A 24 -24.46 13.61 38.05
CA VAL A 24 -23.37 13.72 37.08
C VAL A 24 -23.87 13.04 35.81
N LEU A 25 -24.29 13.84 34.82
CA LEU A 25 -24.44 13.33 33.47
C LEU A 25 -23.08 12.78 33.06
N ALA A 26 -22.98 11.46 32.97
CA ALA A 26 -21.87 10.82 32.28
C ALA A 26 -21.91 11.33 30.83
N GLN A 27 -21.02 12.25 30.49
CA GLN A 27 -20.68 12.52 29.10
C GLN A 27 -20.14 11.19 28.56
N ALA A 28 -20.97 10.48 27.81
CA ALA A 28 -20.49 9.41 26.95
C ALA A 28 -19.35 10.02 26.13
N PRO A 29 -18.18 9.36 26.03
CA PRO A 29 -17.15 9.82 25.12
C PRO A 29 -17.81 9.90 23.75
N THR A 30 -17.91 11.11 23.19
CA THR A 30 -18.07 11.28 21.76
C THR A 30 -16.83 10.62 21.17
N ARG A 31 -16.94 9.33 20.85
CA ARG A 31 -16.18 8.79 19.73
C ARG A 31 -16.60 9.69 18.60
N GLU A 32 -15.74 10.64 18.22
CA GLU A 32 -15.75 11.15 16.86
C GLU A 32 -15.85 9.88 16.02
N ALA A 33 -17.02 9.66 15.42
CA ALA A 33 -17.10 8.71 14.33
C ALA A 33 -16.00 9.19 13.40
N GLU A 34 -14.94 8.40 13.23
CA GLU A 34 -13.92 8.68 12.23
C GLU A 34 -14.70 9.03 10.96
N GLU A 35 -14.74 10.31 10.59
CA GLU A 35 -15.53 10.76 9.45
C GLU A 35 -15.05 9.93 8.28
N GLU A 36 -15.87 8.97 7.86
CA GLU A 36 -15.50 7.94 6.90
C GLU A 36 -14.79 8.62 5.72
N LEU A 37 -13.56 8.20 5.45
CA LEU A 37 -12.72 8.86 4.47
C LEU A 37 -13.36 8.66 3.09
N GLN A 38 -14.03 9.71 2.61
CA GLN A 38 -14.62 9.70 1.29
C GLN A 38 -13.52 9.74 0.23
N VAL A 39 -13.46 8.71 -0.60
CA VAL A 39 -12.58 8.60 -1.76
C VAL A 39 -13.44 8.38 -2.99
N ARG A 40 -13.33 9.28 -3.95
CA ARG A 40 -13.98 9.13 -5.24
C ARG A 40 -13.07 8.32 -6.16
N ILE A 41 -13.64 7.33 -6.82
CA ILE A 41 -12.93 6.53 -7.81
C ILE A 41 -13.36 7.02 -9.20
N GLU A 42 -12.40 7.46 -10.01
CA GLU A 42 -12.61 7.73 -11.43
C GLU A 42 -12.06 6.55 -12.24
N ASN A 43 -12.87 6.01 -13.14
CA ASN A 43 -12.42 4.98 -14.07
C ASN A 43 -12.07 5.62 -15.42
N LYS A 44 -10.80 5.50 -15.79
CA LYS A 44 -10.24 5.99 -17.06
C LYS A 44 -9.73 4.85 -17.95
N SER A 45 -10.07 3.61 -17.60
CA SER A 45 -9.68 2.42 -18.34
C SER A 45 -10.19 2.47 -19.79
N VAL A 46 -9.33 2.10 -20.73
CA VAL A 46 -9.65 2.02 -22.15
C VAL A 46 -9.18 0.67 -22.72
N PRO A 47 -9.89 0.09 -23.70
CA PRO A 47 -9.39 -1.08 -24.40
C PRO A 47 -8.09 -0.73 -25.12
N GLU A 48 -7.00 -1.39 -24.72
CA GLU A 48 -5.67 -1.17 -25.28
C GLU A 48 -4.95 -2.52 -25.40
N LEU A 49 -4.28 -2.72 -26.53
CA LEU A 49 -3.57 -3.96 -26.89
C LEU A 49 -2.05 -3.76 -26.88
N CYS A 50 -1.58 -2.52 -27.03
CA CYS A 50 -0.16 -2.21 -26.93
C CYS A 50 0.30 -2.37 -25.47
N ALA A 51 1.29 -3.24 -25.23
CA ALA A 51 1.83 -3.49 -23.89
C ALA A 51 2.50 -2.28 -23.23
N GLU A 52 2.86 -1.24 -23.98
CA GLU A 52 3.43 0.01 -23.43
C GLU A 52 2.38 0.87 -22.72
N LYS A 53 1.10 0.73 -23.10
CA LYS A 53 0.05 1.63 -22.65
C LYS A 53 -0.83 0.95 -21.61
N ASP A 54 -1.27 1.74 -20.63
CA ASP A 54 -2.17 1.27 -19.59
C ASP A 54 -3.58 1.02 -20.17
N ASN A 55 -4.08 -0.21 -19.99
CA ASN A 55 -5.45 -0.56 -20.32
C ASN A 55 -6.41 -0.39 -19.12
N ILE A 56 -5.86 -0.26 -17.91
CA ILE A 56 -6.61 -0.05 -16.66
C ILE A 56 -6.02 1.15 -15.93
N GLU A 57 -6.82 2.20 -15.75
CA GLU A 57 -6.47 3.40 -14.99
C GLU A 57 -7.63 3.73 -14.02
N LEU A 58 -7.31 3.76 -12.72
CA LEU A 58 -8.25 4.09 -11.65
C LEU A 58 -7.65 5.18 -10.76
N ASP A 59 -8.28 6.35 -10.74
CA ASP A 59 -7.84 7.45 -9.89
C ASP A 59 -8.62 7.49 -8.58
N PHE A 60 -7.89 7.52 -7.47
CA PHE A 60 -8.44 7.64 -6.12
C PHE A 60 -8.31 9.09 -5.64
N VAL A 61 -9.40 9.86 -5.75
CA VAL A 61 -9.39 11.31 -5.51
C VAL A 61 -10.03 11.65 -4.17
N SER A 62 -9.28 12.33 -3.30
CA SER A 62 -9.80 12.90 -2.06
C SER A 62 -8.91 14.04 -1.54
N PRO A 63 -9.47 15.19 -1.13
CA PRO A 63 -8.69 16.25 -0.51
C PRO A 63 -8.19 15.87 0.90
N ARG A 64 -8.69 14.77 1.48
CA ARG A 64 -8.38 14.29 2.83
C ARG A 64 -7.38 13.13 2.85
N VAL A 65 -7.16 12.42 1.74
CA VAL A 65 -6.17 11.32 1.67
C VAL A 65 -4.77 11.87 1.87
N ARG A 66 -4.01 11.26 2.79
CA ARG A 66 -2.60 11.58 3.07
C ARG A 66 -1.68 10.36 2.98
N ARG A 67 -2.26 9.16 2.97
CA ARG A 67 -1.54 7.89 2.94
C ARG A 67 -2.36 6.89 2.16
N MET A 68 -1.68 6.10 1.34
CA MET A 68 -2.25 4.95 0.64
C MET A 68 -1.43 3.72 0.99
N ARG A 69 -2.08 2.56 1.05
CA ARG A 69 -1.40 1.25 1.11
C ARG A 69 -1.85 0.47 -0.11
N VAL A 70 -0.90 0.05 -0.92
CA VAL A 70 -1.12 -0.90 -2.01
C VAL A 70 -0.69 -2.28 -1.54
N GLN A 71 -1.51 -3.28 -1.78
CA GLN A 71 -1.17 -4.67 -1.55
C GLN A 71 -1.37 -5.44 -2.85
N ALA A 72 -0.29 -5.99 -3.39
CA ALA A 72 -0.38 -6.96 -4.47
C ALA A 72 -0.59 -8.35 -3.85
N VAL A 73 -1.68 -9.03 -4.23
CA VAL A 73 -1.97 -10.40 -3.85
C VAL A 73 -2.03 -11.26 -5.10
N HIS A 74 -1.63 -12.51 -4.99
CA HIS A 74 -1.79 -13.44 -6.10
C HIS A 74 -3.28 -13.62 -6.42
N PRO A 75 -3.67 -13.62 -7.70
CA PRO A 75 -5.04 -13.92 -8.07
C PRO A 75 -5.36 -15.38 -7.70
N SER A 76 -6.63 -15.68 -7.43
CA SER A 76 -7.08 -17.04 -7.09
C SER A 76 -6.77 -18.08 -8.18
N TYR A 77 -6.61 -17.65 -9.42
CA TYR A 77 -6.31 -18.50 -10.58
C TYR A 77 -4.82 -18.74 -10.84
N ILE A 78 -3.94 -18.20 -10.02
CA ILE A 78 -2.48 -18.28 -10.22
C ILE A 78 -1.94 -19.72 -10.35
N GLY A 79 -2.49 -20.68 -9.60
CA GLY A 79 -2.12 -22.10 -9.73
C GLY A 79 -2.61 -22.77 -11.02
N MET A 80 -3.47 -22.10 -11.79
CA MET A 80 -3.92 -22.54 -13.12
C MET A 80 -3.04 -21.98 -14.25
N VAL A 81 -2.09 -21.09 -13.94
CA VAL A 81 -1.16 -20.55 -14.94
C VAL A 81 -0.16 -21.63 -15.32
N GLY A 82 -0.39 -22.30 -16.46
CA GLY A 82 0.49 -23.38 -16.93
C GLY A 82 1.80 -22.90 -17.55
N THR A 83 1.84 -21.68 -18.09
CA THR A 83 3.06 -21.09 -18.67
C THR A 83 3.08 -19.61 -18.35
N ASP A 84 4.15 -19.18 -17.68
CA ASP A 84 4.39 -17.76 -17.44
C ASP A 84 4.80 -17.07 -18.75
N ARG A 85 3.91 -16.22 -19.28
CA ARG A 85 4.15 -15.38 -20.44
C ARG A 85 4.36 -13.95 -19.95
N TRP A 86 5.54 -13.69 -19.41
CA TRP A 86 5.91 -12.38 -18.87
C TRP A 86 6.41 -11.38 -19.91
N ALA A 87 6.76 -11.86 -21.12
CA ALA A 87 7.26 -11.00 -22.18
C ALA A 87 6.13 -10.09 -22.69
N PRO A 88 6.38 -8.77 -22.79
CA PRO A 88 5.41 -7.83 -23.34
C PRO A 88 5.11 -8.12 -24.82
N ASP A 89 3.85 -7.93 -25.22
CA ASP A 89 3.41 -8.00 -26.62
C ASP A 89 3.44 -6.61 -27.25
N TRP A 90 4.39 -6.41 -28.15
CA TRP A 90 4.61 -5.14 -28.83
C TRP A 90 3.91 -5.04 -30.19
N SER A 91 3.20 -6.09 -30.63
CA SER A 91 2.66 -6.19 -31.99
C SER A 91 1.69 -5.07 -32.35
N SER A 92 1.05 -4.45 -31.35
CA SER A 92 0.09 -3.36 -31.51
C SER A 92 0.64 -1.98 -31.11
N CYS A 93 1.96 -1.84 -30.91
CA CYS A 93 2.58 -0.60 -30.45
C CYS A 93 3.20 0.22 -31.59
N ASP A 94 2.99 1.54 -31.58
CA ASP A 94 3.78 2.50 -32.34
C ASP A 94 4.69 3.30 -31.38
N LEU A 95 5.97 2.92 -31.34
CA LEU A 95 7.00 3.53 -30.48
C LEU A 95 7.87 4.54 -31.25
N SER A 96 7.48 4.92 -32.47
CA SER A 96 8.29 5.81 -33.32
C SER A 96 8.44 7.23 -32.76
N HIS A 97 7.51 7.64 -31.91
CA HIS A 97 7.44 8.97 -31.30
C HIS A 97 8.06 9.04 -29.90
N ASP A 98 8.55 7.91 -29.37
CA ASP A 98 9.12 7.88 -28.04
C ASP A 98 10.44 8.66 -28.01
N PRO A 99 10.63 9.54 -27.01
CA PRO A 99 11.91 10.21 -26.80
C PRO A 99 13.04 9.19 -26.66
N LYS A 100 14.25 9.56 -27.07
CA LYS A 100 15.44 8.72 -26.93
C LYS A 100 16.56 9.51 -26.28
N PHE A 101 16.93 9.09 -25.08
CA PHE A 101 18.03 9.64 -24.32
C PHE A 101 19.17 8.63 -24.31
N ALA A 102 20.35 9.08 -24.72
CA ALA A 102 21.55 8.26 -24.74
C ALA A 102 22.19 8.21 -23.36
N ALA A 103 22.69 7.03 -22.98
CA ALA A 103 23.51 6.84 -21.79
C ALA A 103 24.50 5.69 -22.00
N ASP A 104 25.59 5.67 -21.25
CA ASP A 104 26.47 4.50 -21.24
C ASP A 104 25.74 3.32 -20.59
N ALA A 105 25.81 2.15 -21.21
CA ALA A 105 25.23 0.92 -20.63
C ALA A 105 26.01 0.52 -19.37
N ARG A 106 25.30 0.36 -18.26
CA ARG A 106 25.86 0.04 -16.95
C ARG A 106 24.89 -0.85 -16.21
N ARG A 107 25.44 -1.87 -15.56
CA ARG A 107 24.74 -2.70 -14.57
C ARG A 107 25.55 -2.70 -13.30
N LEU A 108 24.96 -2.31 -12.18
CA LEU A 108 25.64 -2.20 -10.89
C LEU A 108 24.77 -2.75 -9.77
N THR A 109 25.23 -3.81 -9.11
CA THR A 109 24.72 -4.20 -7.79
C THR A 109 25.33 -3.24 -6.76
N PHE A 110 24.50 -2.42 -6.13
CA PHE A 110 24.97 -1.34 -5.25
C PHE A 110 24.58 -1.55 -3.77
N TRP A 111 23.79 -2.59 -3.49
CA TRP A 111 23.46 -3.03 -2.15
C TRP A 111 23.08 -4.51 -2.17
N GLU A 112 23.46 -5.27 -1.15
CA GLU A 112 23.14 -6.68 -1.02
C GLU A 112 23.16 -7.18 0.44
N THR A 113 22.42 -8.27 0.66
CA THR A 113 22.45 -9.17 1.80
C THR A 113 22.48 -10.61 1.25
N PRO A 114 22.61 -11.66 2.08
CA PRO A 114 22.52 -13.04 1.60
C PRO A 114 21.19 -13.39 0.92
N GLU A 115 20.12 -12.68 1.25
CA GLU A 115 18.76 -12.97 0.78
C GLU A 115 18.29 -12.00 -0.31
N PHE A 116 18.80 -10.77 -0.33
CA PHE A 116 18.29 -9.69 -1.20
C PHE A 116 19.43 -8.89 -1.82
N TRP A 117 19.23 -8.38 -3.02
CA TRP A 117 20.15 -7.40 -3.61
C TRP A 117 19.44 -6.43 -4.54
N LEU A 118 20.04 -5.24 -4.69
CA LEU A 118 19.58 -4.18 -5.56
C LEU A 118 20.56 -3.99 -6.71
N THR A 119 20.04 -4.10 -7.93
CA THR A 119 20.80 -3.91 -9.16
C THR A 119 20.22 -2.75 -9.96
N GLY A 120 21.00 -1.70 -10.17
CA GLY A 120 20.64 -0.58 -11.04
C GLY A 120 21.13 -0.80 -12.48
N TYR A 121 20.34 -0.30 -13.43
CA TYR A 121 20.60 -0.44 -14.86
C TYR A 121 20.55 0.90 -15.59
N THR A 122 21.42 1.02 -16.58
CA THR A 122 21.34 2.02 -17.64
C THR A 122 21.43 1.31 -18.98
N PHE A 123 20.81 1.90 -20.00
CA PHE A 123 20.68 1.34 -21.34
C PHE A 123 21.25 2.35 -22.33
N PRO A 124 21.79 1.90 -23.48
CA PRO A 124 22.30 2.81 -24.52
C PRO A 124 21.30 3.87 -24.99
N SER A 125 20.01 3.51 -24.98
CA SER A 125 18.90 4.39 -25.33
C SER A 125 17.73 4.09 -24.41
N PHE A 126 17.09 5.13 -23.88
CA PHE A 126 15.92 5.01 -22.99
C PHE A 126 14.95 6.18 -23.20
N TRP A 127 13.68 6.02 -22.85
CA TRP A 127 12.64 7.04 -23.10
C TRP A 127 12.57 8.16 -22.06
N ARG A 128 13.35 8.05 -20.99
CA ARG A 128 13.46 9.07 -19.92
C ARG A 128 14.92 9.41 -19.60
N PRO A 129 15.23 10.66 -19.22
CA PRO A 129 16.49 11.02 -18.59
C PRO A 129 16.67 10.31 -17.23
N ASN A 130 17.91 10.14 -16.79
CA ASN A 130 18.27 9.25 -15.67
C ASN A 130 18.89 9.94 -14.44
N ASP A 131 18.61 11.22 -14.19
CA ASP A 131 19.34 12.00 -13.17
C ASP A 131 18.76 11.92 -11.73
N VAL A 132 17.91 10.93 -11.44
CA VAL A 132 17.32 10.82 -10.10
C VAL A 132 18.28 10.10 -9.13
N PRO A 133 18.62 10.72 -7.98
CA PRO A 133 19.44 10.07 -6.97
C PRO A 133 18.68 8.96 -6.25
N VAL A 134 19.35 7.83 -6.05
CA VAL A 134 18.86 6.72 -5.23
C VAL A 134 19.80 6.51 -4.06
N ARG A 135 19.24 6.50 -2.85
CA ARG A 135 19.99 6.33 -1.61
C ARG A 135 19.59 5.06 -0.87
N VAL A 136 20.59 4.26 -0.50
CA VAL A 136 20.43 3.09 0.37
C VAL A 136 21.46 3.17 1.48
N GLY A 137 20.99 3.35 2.72
CA GLY A 137 21.87 3.70 3.84
C GLY A 137 22.62 5.01 3.56
N GLU A 138 23.94 4.93 3.58
CA GLU A 138 24.86 6.03 3.27
C GLU A 138 25.27 6.11 1.79
N ARG A 139 25.00 5.05 1.00
CA ARG A 139 25.35 5.02 -0.42
C ARG A 139 24.33 5.78 -1.24
N VAL A 140 24.80 6.67 -2.11
CA VAL A 140 23.99 7.38 -3.10
C VAL A 140 24.50 7.02 -4.50
N GLU A 141 23.58 6.60 -5.37
CA GLU A 141 23.82 6.34 -6.78
C GLU A 141 22.98 7.28 -7.64
N HIS A 142 23.49 7.62 -8.81
CA HIS A 142 22.80 8.45 -9.80
C HIS A 142 22.78 7.73 -11.13
N GLY A 143 21.97 8.22 -12.07
CA GLY A 143 22.07 7.78 -13.45
C GLY A 143 21.30 6.51 -13.77
N PHE A 144 20.51 5.92 -12.87
CA PHE A 144 19.79 4.67 -13.19
C PHE A 144 18.48 4.93 -13.94
N HIS A 145 18.25 4.17 -15.02
CA HIS A 145 16.95 4.11 -15.71
C HIS A 145 15.95 3.29 -14.90
N LEU A 146 16.40 2.15 -14.37
CA LEU A 146 15.61 1.31 -13.49
C LEU A 146 16.50 0.62 -12.44
N ILE A 147 15.86 0.17 -11.38
CA ILE A 147 16.44 -0.60 -10.29
C ILE A 147 15.59 -1.85 -10.09
N GLN A 148 16.24 -3.00 -10.00
CA GLN A 148 15.61 -4.25 -9.67
C GLN A 148 15.97 -4.64 -8.23
N LEU A 149 14.97 -5.00 -7.45
CA LEU A 149 15.12 -5.77 -6.23
C LEU A 149 14.99 -7.25 -6.57
N TRP A 150 16.01 -7.98 -6.18
CA TRP A 150 16.11 -9.41 -6.33
C TRP A 150 16.09 -10.10 -4.98
N MET A 151 15.68 -11.37 -4.98
CA MET A 151 15.80 -12.24 -3.82
C MET A 151 16.31 -13.63 -4.18
N LEU A 152 17.00 -14.26 -3.23
CA LEU A 152 17.30 -15.68 -3.27
C LEU A 152 16.08 -16.45 -2.73
N TYR A 153 15.46 -17.26 -3.57
CA TYR A 153 14.32 -18.09 -3.20
C TYR A 153 14.45 -19.48 -3.80
N ARG A 154 14.43 -20.52 -2.95
CA ARG A 154 14.60 -21.93 -3.37
C ARG A 154 15.79 -22.12 -4.32
N GLU A 155 16.94 -21.56 -3.93
CA GLU A 155 18.20 -21.61 -4.71
C GLU A 155 18.15 -20.89 -6.07
N ARG A 156 17.15 -20.05 -6.32
CA ARG A 156 17.03 -19.23 -7.53
C ARG A 156 17.06 -17.74 -7.21
N ALA A 157 17.58 -16.97 -8.16
CA ALA A 157 17.49 -15.52 -8.16
C ALA A 157 16.17 -15.09 -8.80
N GLU A 158 15.31 -14.45 -8.02
CA GLU A 158 13.98 -14.01 -8.45
C GLU A 158 13.89 -12.48 -8.40
N GLU A 159 13.48 -11.85 -9.51
CA GLU A 159 13.16 -10.42 -9.58
C GLU A 159 11.79 -10.20 -8.93
N ILE A 160 11.72 -9.41 -7.86
CA ILE A 160 10.47 -9.20 -7.10
C ILE A 160 9.91 -7.78 -7.19
N LEU A 161 10.73 -6.80 -7.54
CA LEU A 161 10.29 -5.43 -7.73
C LEU A 161 11.21 -4.73 -8.73
N VAL A 162 10.61 -3.98 -9.65
CA VAL A 162 11.32 -3.01 -10.49
C VAL A 162 10.84 -1.62 -10.09
N VAL A 163 11.77 -0.68 -9.95
CA VAL A 163 11.49 0.74 -9.69
C VAL A 163 12.16 1.56 -10.78
N TYR A 164 11.47 2.57 -11.28
CA TYR A 164 11.97 3.53 -12.26
C TYR A 164 12.17 4.87 -11.55
N PRO A 165 13.40 5.20 -11.09
CA PRO A 165 13.63 6.43 -10.33
C PRO A 165 13.15 7.71 -11.02
N PRO A 166 13.29 7.89 -12.37
CA PRO A 166 12.90 9.12 -13.06
C PRO A 166 11.43 9.53 -12.93
N ASP A 167 10.51 8.57 -12.85
CA ASP A 167 9.06 8.83 -12.81
C ASP A 167 8.37 8.26 -11.57
N GLY A 168 9.07 7.44 -10.77
CA GLY A 168 8.53 6.79 -9.59
C GLY A 168 7.61 5.60 -9.90
N TYR A 169 7.52 5.17 -11.17
CA TYR A 169 6.79 3.97 -11.55
C TYR A 169 7.47 2.73 -10.94
N TRP A 170 6.67 1.74 -10.59
CA TRP A 170 7.17 0.48 -10.04
C TRP A 170 6.31 -0.69 -10.49
N ARG A 171 6.96 -1.84 -10.66
CA ARG A 171 6.34 -3.10 -11.07
C ARG A 171 6.68 -4.19 -10.07
N ALA A 172 5.73 -4.55 -9.24
CA ALA A 172 5.86 -5.74 -8.38
C ALA A 172 5.79 -7.00 -9.23
N ARG A 173 6.66 -7.96 -8.95
CA ARG A 173 6.67 -9.28 -9.58
C ARG A 173 6.46 -10.34 -8.51
N PRO A 174 5.21 -10.73 -8.27
CA PRO A 174 4.92 -11.70 -7.23
C PRO A 174 5.45 -13.08 -7.67
N LEU A 175 6.16 -13.78 -6.78
CA LEU A 175 6.92 -14.99 -7.10
C LEU A 175 6.03 -16.14 -7.60
N PRO A 176 6.46 -16.93 -8.59
CA PRO A 176 5.84 -18.22 -8.86
C PRO A 176 6.12 -19.19 -7.69
N PHE A 177 5.08 -19.75 -7.08
CA PHE A 177 5.19 -20.77 -6.01
C PHE A 177 5.41 -22.18 -6.53
#